data_AF-A0A9X5E088-F1
#
_entry.id   AF-A0A9X5E088-F1
#
_cell.length_a   1.000
_cell.length_b   1.000
_cell.length_c   1.000
_cell.angle_alpha   90.00
_cell.angle_beta   90.00
_cell.angle_gamma   90.00
#
_symmetry.space_group_name_H-M   'P 1'
#
loop_
_entity.id
_entity.type
_entity.pdbx_description
1 polymer ?
#
loop_
_entity_poly.entity_id
_entity_poly.type
_entity_poly.pdbx_seq_one_letter_code
_entity_poly.pdbx_strand_id
1 'polypeptide(L)'
;MLKKVDNKWQFASENNLEDFVWSRLNSLLGLSGLKRQYRVYGDTCDILALDENSRLVILELKNVEDRYIVQQLTRYYHSLLDEKPFQQQVNYELPIRLIAVAPSFHYHNWIDKKYHQLSFEFMTFTLSQQQNEVYLQLQNLDTKENIQTTVLNGSLIQKTKVSQPQTLVITESSGTATYTRAIDNILSYYVLVKNAHKLGIPELEPSEIERLNNLGFPNKVSKLFKIRVKETRTKSGYRDISIRVPSSIGVWDFHWWVKAHVPTAIETITPSGRRHSLYRYSRG
;
A
#
# COMPACT_ATOMS: atom_id res chain seq x y z
N MET A 1 0.78 3.90 3.95
CA MET A 1 -0.34 4.83 3.71
C MET A 1 -0.08 6.22 4.29
N LEU A 2 -0.25 6.45 5.60
CA LEU A 2 0.04 7.76 6.23
C LEU A 2 1.25 7.70 7.17
N LYS A 3 1.90 8.85 7.37
CA LYS A 3 2.91 9.08 8.42
C LYS A 3 2.57 10.36 9.19
N LYS A 4 3.01 10.43 10.44
CA LYS A 4 2.88 11.64 11.26
C LYS A 4 4.24 12.33 11.37
N VAL A 5 4.31 13.61 11.01
CA VAL A 5 5.51 14.47 11.12
C VAL A 5 5.09 15.77 11.75
N ASP A 6 5.80 16.21 12.80
CA ASP A 6 5.48 17.41 13.58
C ASP A 6 3.99 17.49 14.00
N ASN A 7 3.46 16.36 14.47
CA ASN A 7 2.05 16.15 14.82
C ASN A 7 1.02 16.32 13.68
N LYS A 8 1.45 16.52 12.43
CA LYS A 8 0.59 16.58 11.25
C LYS A 8 0.60 15.26 10.49
N TRP A 9 -0.55 14.88 9.96
CA TRP A 9 -0.67 13.73 9.07
C TRP A 9 -0.26 14.11 7.65
N GLN A 10 0.47 13.22 6.99
CA GLN A 10 0.82 13.33 5.58
C GLN A 10 0.83 11.93 4.95
N PHE A 11 0.65 11.81 3.64
CA PHE A 11 0.90 10.53 2.98
C PHE A 11 2.38 10.16 3.10
N ALA A 12 2.65 8.87 3.25
CA ALA A 12 4.02 8.41 3.43
C ALA A 12 4.88 8.60 2.17
N SER A 13 4.24 8.54 0.99
CA SER A 13 4.82 8.68 -0.36
C SER A 13 3.75 9.16 -1.36
N GLU A 14 4.18 9.56 -2.56
CA GLU A 14 3.29 9.85 -3.70
C GLU A 14 2.48 8.63 -4.11
N ASN A 15 3.08 7.43 -4.18
CA ASN A 15 2.33 6.20 -4.43
C ASN A 15 1.19 5.98 -3.44
N ASN A 16 1.37 6.33 -2.15
CA ASN A 16 0.29 6.18 -1.17
C ASN A 16 -0.83 7.21 -1.36
N LEU A 17 -0.53 8.41 -1.87
CA LEU A 17 -1.54 9.38 -2.28
C LEU A 17 -2.29 8.85 -3.51
N GLU A 18 -1.57 8.36 -4.51
CA GLU A 18 -2.16 7.78 -5.72
C GLU A 18 -3.04 6.57 -5.44
N ASP A 19 -2.59 5.63 -4.61
CA ASP A 19 -3.39 4.47 -4.18
C ASP A 19 -4.71 4.92 -3.55
N PHE A 20 -4.64 5.94 -2.68
CA PHE A 20 -5.80 6.47 -2.01
C PHE A 20 -6.77 7.12 -3.00
N VAL A 21 -6.28 8.05 -3.83
CA VAL A 21 -7.08 8.75 -4.83
C VAL A 21 -7.71 7.77 -5.81
N TRP A 22 -6.95 6.81 -6.32
CA TRP A 22 -7.44 5.77 -7.23
C TRP A 22 -8.57 4.94 -6.62
N SER A 23 -8.39 4.46 -5.38
CA SER A 23 -9.41 3.64 -4.69
C SER A 23 -10.71 4.38 -4.39
N ARG A 24 -10.71 5.72 -4.50
CA ARG A 24 -11.83 6.60 -4.19
C ARG A 24 -12.21 7.51 -5.35
N LEU A 25 -11.69 7.27 -6.54
CA LEU A 25 -11.72 8.21 -7.66
C LEU A 25 -13.16 8.65 -8.01
N ASN A 26 -14.08 7.70 -8.07
CA ASN A 26 -15.49 8.00 -8.32
C ASN A 26 -16.12 8.81 -7.17
N SER A 27 -15.94 8.38 -5.92
CA SER A 27 -16.49 9.08 -4.75
C SER A 27 -15.85 10.46 -4.49
N LEU A 28 -14.60 10.67 -4.91
CA LEU A 28 -13.85 11.91 -4.68
C LEU A 28 -14.02 12.92 -5.80
N LEU A 29 -14.11 12.46 -7.04
CA LEU A 29 -14.01 13.32 -8.22
C LEU A 29 -15.10 13.04 -9.28
N GLY A 30 -15.97 12.05 -9.05
CA GLY A 30 -16.96 11.62 -10.04
C GLY A 30 -16.35 10.91 -11.25
N LEU A 31 -15.06 10.52 -11.18
CA LEU A 31 -14.34 9.95 -12.32
C LEU A 31 -14.26 8.42 -12.25
N SER A 32 -14.26 7.79 -13.42
CA SER A 32 -14.00 6.35 -13.58
C SER A 32 -12.55 6.13 -13.97
N GLY A 33 -11.85 5.22 -13.27
CA GLY A 33 -10.42 4.97 -13.53
C GLY A 33 -10.19 4.25 -14.85
N LEU A 34 -9.26 4.74 -15.67
CA LEU A 34 -8.85 4.12 -16.93
C LEU A 34 -7.53 3.39 -16.78
N LYS A 35 -6.48 4.09 -16.30
CA LYS A 35 -5.14 3.51 -16.13
C LYS A 35 -4.33 4.30 -15.10
N ARG A 36 -3.55 3.60 -14.28
CA ARG A 36 -2.51 4.19 -13.43
C ARG A 36 -1.14 4.08 -14.07
N GLN A 37 -0.25 5.03 -13.77
CA GLN A 37 1.16 5.00 -14.14
C GLN A 37 1.35 4.71 -15.65
N TYR A 38 0.53 5.37 -16.49
CA TYR A 38 0.54 5.15 -17.93
C TYR A 38 1.77 5.80 -18.55
N ARG A 39 2.57 5.02 -19.27
CA ARG A 39 3.79 5.48 -19.90
C ARG A 39 3.53 5.87 -21.34
N VAL A 40 3.90 7.09 -21.72
CA VAL A 40 3.79 7.59 -23.09
C VAL A 40 4.98 8.48 -23.40
N TYR A 41 5.66 8.22 -24.53
CA TYR A 41 6.83 8.96 -25.00
C TYR A 41 7.91 9.26 -23.93
N GLY A 42 8.11 8.33 -22.98
CA GLY A 42 9.12 8.45 -21.91
C GLY A 42 8.64 9.15 -20.63
N ASP A 43 7.47 9.79 -20.67
CA ASP A 43 6.77 10.34 -19.52
C ASP A 43 5.87 9.27 -18.86
N THR A 44 5.52 9.47 -17.58
CA THR A 44 4.59 8.59 -16.85
C THR A 44 3.50 9.42 -16.20
N CYS A 45 2.26 9.24 -16.66
CA CYS A 45 1.08 9.88 -16.08
C CYS A 45 0.62 9.13 -14.84
N ASP A 46 0.39 9.81 -13.72
CA ASP A 46 -0.06 9.17 -12.48
C ASP A 46 -1.39 8.44 -12.67
N ILE A 47 -2.44 9.16 -13.08
CA ILE A 47 -3.77 8.58 -13.31
C ILE A 47 -4.39 9.14 -14.59
N LEU A 48 -4.83 8.22 -15.46
CA LEU A 48 -5.79 8.47 -16.52
C LEU A 48 -7.17 7.98 -16.07
N ALA A 49 -8.17 8.81 -16.32
CA ALA A 49 -9.56 8.58 -15.93
C ALA A 49 -10.54 9.09 -17.00
N LEU A 50 -11.81 8.79 -16.81
CA LEU A 50 -12.92 9.24 -17.65
C LEU A 50 -13.95 9.96 -16.78
N ASP A 51 -14.53 11.03 -17.29
CA ASP A 51 -15.76 11.59 -16.72
C ASP A 51 -17.02 10.90 -17.29
N GLU A 52 -18.20 11.38 -16.90
CA GLU A 52 -19.48 10.86 -17.36
C GLU A 52 -19.70 10.88 -18.89
N ASN A 53 -18.97 11.73 -19.63
CA ASN A 53 -19.08 11.87 -21.08
C ASN A 53 -17.96 11.11 -21.83
N SER A 54 -17.24 10.22 -21.14
CA SER A 54 -16.05 9.54 -21.68
C SER A 54 -14.94 10.50 -22.11
N ARG A 55 -14.92 11.74 -21.60
CA ARG A 55 -13.81 12.68 -21.81
C ARG A 55 -12.60 12.19 -21.02
N LEU A 56 -11.43 12.16 -21.66
CA LEU A 56 -10.18 11.82 -20.97
C LEU A 56 -9.85 12.88 -19.91
N VAL A 57 -9.52 12.40 -18.71
CA VAL A 57 -9.05 13.21 -17.60
C VAL A 57 -7.67 12.72 -17.19
N ILE A 58 -6.70 13.63 -17.15
CA ILE A 58 -5.34 13.37 -16.67
C ILE A 58 -5.21 13.98 -15.28
N LEU A 59 -4.80 13.16 -14.31
CA LEU A 59 -4.49 13.62 -12.97
C LEU A 59 -2.99 13.48 -12.72
N GLU A 60 -2.38 14.54 -12.22
CA GLU A 60 -1.01 14.56 -11.71
C GLU A 60 -1.06 14.85 -10.21
N LEU A 61 -0.39 14.01 -9.42
CA LEU A 61 -0.47 14.02 -7.96
C LEU A 61 0.91 14.37 -7.37
N LYS A 62 0.95 15.31 -6.42
CA LYS A 62 2.17 15.61 -5.66
C LYS A 62 1.88 15.52 -4.18
N ASN A 63 2.76 14.85 -3.45
CA ASN A 63 2.64 14.72 -1.99
C ASN A 63 3.27 15.91 -1.24
N VAL A 64 3.96 16.79 -1.97
CA VAL A 64 4.56 18.04 -1.49
C VAL A 64 4.36 19.13 -2.54
N GLU A 65 4.72 20.36 -2.22
CA GLU A 65 4.75 21.42 -3.23
C GLU A 65 5.74 21.09 -4.34
N ASP A 66 5.28 21.18 -5.59
CA ASP A 66 6.10 21.05 -6.80
C ASP A 66 6.03 22.34 -7.63
N ARG A 67 7.03 22.57 -8.48
CA ARG A 67 7.10 23.76 -9.35
C ARG A 67 6.95 23.47 -10.84
N TYR A 68 6.73 22.20 -11.22
CA TYR A 68 6.72 21.75 -12.60
C TYR A 68 5.43 21.00 -12.98
N ILE A 69 4.38 21.09 -12.17
CA ILE A 69 3.17 20.26 -12.33
C ILE A 69 2.40 20.66 -13.59
N VAL A 70 2.39 21.96 -13.93
CA VAL A 70 1.78 22.47 -15.15
C VAL A 70 2.53 21.93 -16.36
N GLN A 71 3.87 22.00 -16.35
CA GLN A 71 4.71 21.51 -17.44
C GLN A 71 4.58 20.00 -17.64
N GLN A 72 4.45 19.22 -16.54
CA GLN A 72 4.18 17.78 -16.60
C GLN A 72 2.83 17.51 -17.30
N LEU A 73 1.75 18.13 -16.83
CA LEU A 73 0.43 17.98 -17.43
C LEU A 73 0.39 18.43 -18.90
N THR A 74 1.12 19.49 -19.27
CA THR A 74 1.23 19.95 -20.67
C THR A 74 1.89 18.89 -21.56
N ARG A 75 2.97 18.25 -21.09
CA ARG A 75 3.62 17.17 -21.85
C ARG A 75 2.69 15.97 -22.01
N TYR A 76 2.00 15.57 -20.94
CA TYR A 76 1.06 14.46 -21.01
C TYR A 76 -0.10 14.75 -21.97
N TYR A 77 -0.65 15.97 -21.91
CA TYR A 77 -1.69 16.42 -22.83
C TYR A 77 -1.24 16.28 -24.29
N HIS A 78 -0.04 16.77 -24.62
CA HIS A 78 0.51 16.65 -25.98
C HIS A 78 0.66 15.18 -26.38
N SER A 79 1.33 14.38 -25.56
CA SER A 79 1.60 12.97 -25.82
C SER A 79 0.34 12.14 -26.02
N LEU A 80 -0.70 12.38 -25.21
CA LEU A 80 -1.96 11.63 -25.27
C LEU A 80 -2.88 12.08 -26.40
N LEU A 81 -2.78 13.33 -26.87
CA LEU A 81 -3.47 13.78 -28.07
C LEU A 81 -2.85 13.23 -29.35
N ASP A 82 -1.54 13.02 -29.36
CA ASP A 82 -0.81 12.44 -30.48
C ASP A 82 -1.03 10.92 -30.55
N GLU A 83 -0.77 10.20 -29.46
CA GLU A 83 -0.91 8.73 -29.41
C GLU A 83 -2.39 8.28 -29.48
N LYS A 84 -3.30 9.05 -28.86
CA LYS A 84 -4.72 8.72 -28.68
C LYS A 84 -4.96 7.28 -28.18
N PRO A 85 -4.44 6.88 -26.99
CA PRO A 85 -4.67 5.54 -26.48
C PRO A 85 -6.12 5.30 -26.06
N PHE A 86 -6.54 4.04 -25.98
CA PHE A 86 -7.89 3.64 -25.51
C PHE A 86 -9.05 4.26 -26.31
N GLN A 87 -8.91 4.43 -27.64
CA GLN A 87 -9.92 5.09 -28.50
C GLN A 87 -11.33 4.47 -28.44
N GLN A 88 -11.45 3.21 -28.04
CA GLN A 88 -12.75 2.56 -27.84
C GLN A 88 -13.50 3.04 -26.58
N GLN A 89 -12.78 3.66 -25.64
CA GLN A 89 -13.29 4.12 -24.35
C GLN A 89 -13.26 5.64 -24.22
N VAL A 90 -12.30 6.30 -24.88
CA VAL A 90 -12.07 7.75 -24.81
C VAL A 90 -12.74 8.46 -25.97
N ASN A 91 -13.54 9.47 -25.67
CA ASN A 91 -14.06 10.41 -26.66
C ASN A 91 -13.06 11.55 -26.90
N TYR A 92 -12.23 11.41 -27.94
CA TYR A 92 -11.22 12.40 -28.33
C TYR A 92 -11.77 13.65 -29.05
N GLU A 93 -13.08 13.69 -29.32
CA GLU A 93 -13.74 14.92 -29.80
C GLU A 93 -13.94 15.94 -28.66
N LEU A 94 -13.84 15.49 -27.40
CA LEU A 94 -13.87 16.35 -26.23
C LEU A 94 -12.45 16.77 -25.82
N PRO A 95 -12.24 18.03 -25.38
CA PRO A 95 -10.94 18.46 -24.90
C PRO A 95 -10.53 17.68 -23.66
N ILE A 96 -9.26 17.27 -23.57
CA ILE A 96 -8.75 16.55 -22.38
C ILE A 96 -8.82 17.48 -21.16
N ARG A 97 -9.32 16.97 -20.04
CA ARG A 97 -9.37 17.67 -18.75
C ARG A 97 -8.09 17.42 -17.95
N LEU A 98 -7.50 18.46 -17.38
CA LEU A 98 -6.23 18.41 -16.66
C LEU A 98 -6.43 18.77 -15.18
N ILE A 99 -6.15 17.84 -14.28
CA ILE A 99 -6.31 18.03 -12.83
C ILE A 99 -4.96 17.85 -12.15
N ALA A 100 -4.58 18.83 -11.34
CA ALA A 100 -3.41 18.78 -10.49
C ALA A 100 -3.87 18.67 -9.03
N VAL A 101 -3.35 17.69 -8.28
CA VAL A 101 -3.67 17.51 -6.85
C VAL A 101 -2.39 17.58 -6.02
N ALA A 102 -2.30 18.57 -5.13
CA ALA A 102 -1.12 18.78 -4.28
C ALA A 102 -1.52 19.37 -2.92
N PRO A 103 -0.69 19.33 -1.86
CA PRO A 103 -1.01 20.02 -0.61
C PRO A 103 -0.94 21.56 -0.76
N SER A 104 -0.06 22.04 -1.64
CA SER A 104 0.07 23.45 -2.04
C SER A 104 0.67 23.54 -3.44
N PHE A 105 0.58 24.73 -4.04
CA PHE A 105 1.14 25.02 -5.36
C PHE A 105 2.12 26.18 -5.29
N HIS A 106 3.34 25.95 -5.79
CA HIS A 106 4.35 26.99 -5.91
C HIS A 106 3.85 28.15 -6.78
N TYR A 107 4.27 29.38 -6.50
CA TYR A 107 3.88 30.59 -7.24
C TYR A 107 4.10 30.50 -8.76
N HIS A 108 5.14 29.76 -9.19
CA HIS A 108 5.38 29.51 -10.62
C HIS A 108 4.24 28.75 -11.30
N ASN A 109 3.66 27.72 -10.67
CA ASN A 109 2.52 27.01 -11.25
C ASN A 109 1.33 27.95 -11.47
N TRP A 110 1.15 28.95 -10.61
CA TRP A 110 0.11 29.97 -10.78
C TRP A 110 0.39 30.91 -11.95
N ILE A 111 1.64 31.34 -12.13
CA ILE A 111 2.06 32.10 -13.31
C ILE A 111 1.82 31.25 -14.57
N ASP A 112 2.30 30.01 -14.56
CA ASP A 112 2.20 29.10 -15.69
C ASP A 112 0.74 28.87 -16.06
N LYS A 113 -0.12 28.52 -15.08
CA LYS A 113 -1.56 28.38 -15.27
C LYS A 113 -2.19 29.66 -15.83
N LYS A 114 -1.84 30.83 -15.29
CA LYS A 114 -2.43 32.12 -15.69
C LYS A 114 -2.17 32.47 -17.16
N TYR A 115 -1.01 32.13 -17.69
CA TYR A 115 -0.61 32.47 -19.05
C TYR A 115 -0.65 31.29 -20.04
N HIS A 116 -1.03 30.09 -19.58
CA HIS A 116 -1.20 28.94 -20.45
C HIS A 116 -2.49 29.01 -21.28
N GLN A 117 -2.47 28.38 -22.45
CA GLN A 117 -3.66 28.21 -23.31
C GLN A 117 -4.56 27.03 -22.90
N LEU A 118 -4.09 26.16 -22.00
CA LEU A 118 -4.83 24.98 -21.54
C LEU A 118 -5.49 25.31 -20.21
N SER A 119 -6.62 24.67 -19.94
CA SER A 119 -7.31 24.81 -18.66
C SER A 119 -6.80 23.75 -17.67
N PHE A 120 -6.28 24.21 -16.53
CA PHE A 120 -5.81 23.36 -15.44
C PHE A 120 -6.66 23.56 -14.20
N GLU A 121 -7.13 22.46 -13.63
CA GLU A 121 -7.82 22.47 -12.34
C GLU A 121 -6.82 22.21 -11.24
N PHE A 122 -6.66 23.18 -10.34
CA PHE A 122 -5.81 23.02 -9.17
C PHE A 122 -6.67 22.61 -7.99
N MET A 123 -6.37 21.44 -7.42
CA MET A 123 -7.01 20.95 -6.22
C MET A 123 -5.99 20.83 -5.10
N THR A 124 -6.28 21.42 -3.95
CA THR A 124 -5.47 21.22 -2.75
C THR A 124 -6.02 20.10 -1.90
N PHE A 125 -5.16 19.34 -1.23
CA PHE A 125 -5.61 18.44 -0.17
C PHE A 125 -4.97 18.79 1.17
N THR A 126 -5.73 18.56 2.24
CA THR A 126 -5.22 18.59 3.61
C THR A 126 -5.65 17.33 4.36
N LEU A 127 -4.81 16.90 5.29
CA LEU A 127 -5.13 15.79 6.19
C LEU A 127 -5.34 16.33 7.59
N SER A 128 -6.54 16.12 8.13
CA SER A 128 -6.89 16.52 9.49
C SER A 128 -7.31 15.31 10.31
N GLN A 129 -6.98 15.34 11.59
CA GLN A 129 -7.47 14.34 12.54
C GLN A 129 -8.65 14.91 13.29
N GLN A 130 -9.78 14.21 13.27
CA GLN A 130 -10.93 14.51 14.10
C GLN A 130 -11.23 13.27 14.94
N GLN A 131 -11.09 13.40 16.26
CA GLN A 131 -11.18 12.26 17.19
C GLN A 131 -10.19 11.14 16.80
N ASN A 132 -10.71 9.96 16.46
CA ASN A 132 -9.93 8.80 16.05
C ASN A 132 -9.77 8.71 14.53
N GLU A 133 -10.45 9.54 13.74
CA GLU A 133 -10.44 9.42 12.29
C GLU A 133 -9.51 10.45 11.66
N VAL A 134 -8.87 10.05 10.56
CA VAL A 134 -8.09 10.95 9.71
C VAL A 134 -8.87 11.17 8.43
N TYR A 135 -9.12 12.43 8.12
CA TYR A 135 -9.87 12.88 6.98
C TYR A 135 -8.96 13.53 5.97
N LEU A 136 -9.22 13.27 4.69
CA LEU A 136 -8.71 14.05 3.58
C LEU A 136 -9.80 15.03 3.19
N GLN A 137 -9.45 16.31 3.19
CA GLN A 137 -10.26 17.36 2.60
C GLN A 137 -9.58 17.79 1.31
N LEU A 138 -10.28 17.64 0.19
CA LEU A 138 -9.91 18.09 -1.13
C LEU A 138 -10.67 19.38 -1.44
N GLN A 139 -10.00 20.41 -1.92
CA GLN A 139 -10.61 21.68 -2.31
C GLN A 139 -10.24 22.01 -3.76
N ASN A 140 -11.24 22.26 -4.60
CA ASN A 140 -10.99 22.88 -5.89
C ASN A 140 -10.70 24.38 -5.69
N LEU A 141 -9.55 24.85 -6.16
CA LEU A 141 -9.11 26.22 -5.91
C LEU A 141 -9.83 27.26 -6.77
N ASP A 142 -10.44 26.87 -7.89
CA ASP A 142 -11.18 27.76 -8.76
C ASP A 142 -12.65 27.85 -8.30
N THR A 143 -13.31 26.71 -8.09
CA THR A 143 -14.74 26.67 -7.68
C THR A 143 -14.97 26.83 -6.19
N LYS A 144 -13.92 26.64 -5.37
CA LYS A 144 -13.97 26.58 -3.89
C LYS A 144 -14.79 25.42 -3.34
N GLU A 145 -15.20 24.48 -4.18
CA GLU A 145 -15.87 23.25 -3.75
C GLU A 145 -14.94 22.43 -2.88
N ASN A 146 -15.52 21.84 -1.83
CA ASN A 146 -14.80 21.02 -0.86
C ASN A 146 -15.42 19.63 -0.81
N ILE A 147 -14.56 18.61 -0.80
CA ILE A 147 -14.94 17.21 -0.68
C ILE A 147 -14.13 16.63 0.47
N GLN A 148 -14.80 15.97 1.40
CA GLN A 148 -14.16 15.34 2.54
C GLN A 148 -14.42 13.84 2.53
N THR A 149 -13.38 13.06 2.84
CA THR A 149 -13.48 11.61 2.93
C THR A 149 -12.58 11.06 4.03
N THR A 150 -12.97 9.93 4.62
CA THR A 150 -12.19 9.26 5.66
C THR A 150 -11.04 8.48 5.03
N VAL A 151 -9.81 8.79 5.43
CA VAL A 151 -8.59 8.06 5.03
C VAL A 151 -8.30 6.91 5.96
N LEU A 152 -8.41 7.16 7.27
CA LEU A 152 -8.25 6.17 8.32
C LEU A 152 -9.39 6.31 9.31
N ASN A 153 -10.09 5.21 9.59
CA ASN A 153 -11.07 5.17 10.66
C ASN A 153 -10.41 4.62 11.93
N GLY A 154 -10.12 5.46 12.93
CA GLY A 154 -9.49 5.00 14.17
C GLY A 154 -10.43 4.32 15.14
N SER A 155 -11.67 4.03 14.76
CA SER A 155 -12.45 2.95 15.39
C SER A 155 -11.77 1.59 15.18
N LEU A 156 -10.94 1.46 14.13
CA LEU A 156 -10.03 0.33 13.88
C LEU A 156 -8.63 0.52 14.52
N ILE A 157 -8.38 1.69 15.11
CA ILE A 157 -7.16 2.06 15.85
C ILE A 157 -7.52 2.36 17.33
N GLN A 158 -8.64 1.81 17.83
CA GLN A 158 -8.73 1.60 19.27
C GLN A 158 -7.63 0.62 19.63
N LYS A 159 -6.73 1.10 20.50
CA LYS A 159 -5.74 0.34 21.25
C LYS A 159 -6.01 -1.16 21.14
N THR A 160 -5.18 -1.87 20.39
CA THR A 160 -5.06 -3.32 20.55
C THR A 160 -4.42 -3.58 21.91
N LYS A 161 -5.16 -3.28 23.00
CA LYS A 161 -5.22 -4.21 24.11
C LYS A 161 -5.79 -5.46 23.47
N VAL A 162 -4.94 -6.47 23.37
CA VAL A 162 -5.31 -7.82 22.98
C VAL A 162 -6.50 -8.25 23.83
N SER A 163 -7.70 -8.05 23.32
CA SER A 163 -8.96 -8.49 23.89
C SER A 163 -10.01 -8.44 22.78
N GLN A 164 -10.18 -9.63 22.19
CA GLN A 164 -11.28 -10.09 21.35
C GLN A 164 -11.12 -10.02 19.81
N PRO A 165 -11.62 -11.06 19.11
CA PRO A 165 -10.98 -11.63 17.94
C PRO A 165 -11.63 -11.15 16.65
N GLN A 166 -10.85 -10.46 15.81
CA GLN A 166 -11.27 -10.19 14.43
C GLN A 166 -10.63 -11.24 13.50
N THR A 167 -11.52 -12.09 13.01
CA THR A 167 -11.37 -13.13 11.97
C THR A 167 -10.30 -14.18 12.26
N LEU A 168 -10.78 -15.33 12.73
CA LEU A 168 -10.03 -16.58 12.86
C LEU A 168 -9.68 -17.10 11.45
N VAL A 169 -8.41 -17.31 11.15
CA VAL A 169 -8.02 -18.10 9.99
C VAL A 169 -7.99 -19.56 10.46
N ILE A 170 -8.93 -20.37 9.98
CA ILE A 170 -8.97 -21.82 10.21
C ILE A 170 -8.33 -22.47 8.98
N THR A 171 -7.12 -23.01 9.13
CA THR A 171 -6.53 -23.87 8.09
C THR A 171 -6.90 -25.32 8.42
N GLU A 172 -7.88 -25.87 7.69
CA GLU A 172 -8.18 -27.30 7.76
C GLU A 172 -7.09 -28.11 7.06
N SER A 173 -6.18 -28.67 7.86
CA SER A 173 -5.71 -30.06 7.73
C SER A 173 -4.70 -30.38 8.84
N SER A 174 -5.07 -31.33 9.73
CA SER A 174 -4.20 -32.06 10.68
C SER A 174 -3.66 -31.36 11.96
N GLY A 175 -4.30 -30.30 12.44
CA GLY A 175 -4.00 -29.74 13.77
C GLY A 175 -4.33 -28.27 13.82
N THR A 176 -5.50 -27.94 14.36
CA THR A 176 -6.09 -26.60 14.37
C THR A 176 -5.22 -25.64 15.15
N ALA A 177 -4.53 -24.78 14.41
CA ALA A 177 -3.89 -23.61 14.95
C ALA A 177 -4.72 -22.39 14.60
N THR A 178 -5.06 -21.61 15.61
CA THR A 178 -5.98 -20.50 15.47
C THR A 178 -5.23 -19.21 15.76
N TYR A 179 -4.95 -18.43 14.71
CA TYR A 179 -4.41 -17.08 14.83
C TYR A 179 -5.27 -16.09 14.04
N THR A 180 -5.20 -14.82 14.44
CA THR A 180 -5.98 -13.75 13.80
C THR A 180 -5.39 -13.39 12.44
N ARG A 181 -6.21 -12.84 11.54
CA ARG A 181 -5.74 -12.26 10.27
C ARG A 181 -4.65 -11.19 10.47
N ALA A 182 -4.68 -10.49 11.61
CA ALA A 182 -3.64 -9.53 11.97
C ALA A 182 -2.29 -10.23 12.24
N ILE A 183 -2.29 -11.31 13.03
CA ILE A 183 -1.09 -12.13 13.27
C ILE A 183 -0.59 -12.73 11.97
N ASP A 184 -1.50 -13.23 11.13
CA ASP A 184 -1.16 -13.79 9.83
C ASP A 184 -0.43 -12.78 8.95
N ASN A 185 -0.98 -11.58 8.75
CA ASN A 185 -0.32 -10.53 7.96
C ASN A 185 1.06 -10.14 8.55
N ILE A 186 1.18 -10.04 9.88
CA ILE A 186 2.45 -9.71 10.53
C ILE A 186 3.49 -10.79 10.21
N LEU A 187 3.13 -12.07 10.42
CA LEU A 187 4.05 -13.18 10.21
C LEU A 187 4.38 -13.39 8.73
N SER A 188 3.40 -13.26 7.83
CA SER A 188 3.63 -13.25 6.38
C SER A 188 4.66 -12.19 5.97
N TYR A 189 4.58 -10.98 6.53
CA TYR A 189 5.56 -9.94 6.24
C TYR A 189 6.97 -10.27 6.78
N TYR A 190 7.12 -10.57 8.07
CA TYR A 190 8.45 -10.78 8.64
C TYR A 190 9.09 -12.13 8.24
N VAL A 191 8.28 -13.15 7.96
CA VAL A 191 8.77 -14.49 7.63
C VAL A 191 8.88 -14.67 6.11
N LEU A 192 7.82 -14.40 5.34
CA LEU A 192 7.81 -14.64 3.90
C LEU A 192 8.44 -13.49 3.14
N VAL A 193 7.91 -12.27 3.26
CA VAL A 193 8.40 -11.11 2.48
C VAL A 193 9.88 -10.85 2.77
N LYS A 194 10.29 -10.87 4.05
CA LYS A 194 11.67 -10.54 4.43
C LYS A 194 12.66 -11.71 4.36
N ASN A 195 12.19 -12.97 4.41
CA ASN A 195 13.08 -14.10 4.64
C ASN A 195 12.76 -15.37 3.81
N ALA A 196 11.85 -15.34 2.82
CA ALA A 196 11.53 -16.49 1.97
C ALA A 196 12.79 -17.14 1.35
N HIS A 197 13.67 -16.34 0.75
CA HIS A 197 14.95 -16.82 0.19
C HIS A 197 15.82 -17.57 1.21
N LYS A 198 15.82 -17.14 2.48
CA LYS A 198 16.55 -17.82 3.56
C LYS A 198 15.86 -19.11 3.98
N LEU A 199 14.54 -19.19 3.85
CA LEU A 199 13.75 -20.35 4.23
C LEU A 199 13.70 -21.42 3.12
N GLY A 200 14.20 -21.11 1.92
CA GLY A 200 14.18 -22.03 0.79
C GLY A 200 12.77 -22.26 0.26
N ILE A 201 11.92 -21.23 0.36
CA ILE A 201 10.54 -21.23 -0.14
C ILE A 201 10.41 -20.18 -1.25
N PRO A 202 9.47 -20.35 -2.19
CA PRO A 202 9.18 -19.34 -3.20
C PRO A 202 8.83 -17.99 -2.56
N GLU A 203 9.20 -16.91 -3.22
CA GLU A 203 8.70 -15.58 -2.85
C GLU A 203 7.19 -15.48 -3.12
N LEU A 204 6.51 -14.61 -2.38
CA LEU A 204 5.11 -14.33 -2.62
C LEU A 204 4.93 -13.61 -3.97
N GLU A 205 3.73 -13.69 -4.53
CA GLU A 205 3.38 -12.91 -5.72
C GLU A 205 3.62 -11.40 -5.48
N PRO A 206 4.10 -10.64 -6.48
CA PRO A 206 4.45 -9.23 -6.31
C PRO A 206 3.32 -8.38 -5.73
N SER A 207 2.06 -8.64 -6.12
CA SER A 207 0.88 -7.94 -5.60
C SER A 207 0.64 -8.18 -4.12
N GLU A 208 0.97 -9.38 -3.62
CA GLU A 208 0.84 -9.74 -2.21
C GLU A 208 1.99 -9.16 -1.38
N ILE A 209 3.21 -9.13 -1.93
CA ILE A 209 4.35 -8.41 -1.34
C ILE A 209 4.00 -6.93 -1.19
N GLU A 210 3.47 -6.32 -2.25
CA GLU A 210 3.03 -4.92 -2.25
C GLU A 210 1.94 -4.67 -1.20
N ARG A 211 0.91 -5.52 -1.15
CA ARG A 211 -0.16 -5.45 -0.15
C ARG A 211 0.41 -5.47 1.27
N LEU A 212 1.32 -6.39 1.58
CA LEU A 212 1.93 -6.54 2.91
C LEU A 212 2.88 -5.39 3.25
N ASN A 213 3.65 -4.88 2.28
CA ASN A 213 4.47 -3.68 2.46
C ASN A 213 3.62 -2.45 2.82
N ASN A 214 2.45 -2.32 2.19
CA ASN A 214 1.53 -1.20 2.40
C ASN A 214 0.84 -1.20 3.79
N LEU A 215 0.88 -2.31 4.52
CA LEU A 215 0.40 -2.39 5.91
C LEU A 215 1.30 -1.66 6.92
N GLY A 216 2.52 -1.26 6.52
CA GLY A 216 3.35 -0.37 7.33
C GLY A 216 3.93 -0.99 8.60
N PHE A 217 4.28 -2.28 8.56
CA PHE A 217 4.88 -2.95 9.72
C PHE A 217 6.23 -2.33 10.13
N PRO A 218 6.53 -2.23 11.44
CA PRO A 218 7.70 -1.52 11.92
C PRO A 218 9.03 -2.21 11.53
N ASN A 219 10.02 -1.44 11.09
CA ASN A 219 11.34 -2.00 10.78
C ASN A 219 12.12 -2.44 12.03
N LYS A 220 11.92 -1.76 13.16
CA LYS A 220 12.57 -2.08 14.43
C LYS A 220 11.75 -3.10 15.21
N VAL A 221 12.27 -4.33 15.28
CA VAL A 221 11.64 -5.47 15.96
C VAL A 221 12.64 -6.12 16.92
N SER A 222 12.17 -6.58 18.07
CA SER A 222 13.03 -7.01 19.18
C SER A 222 12.99 -8.52 19.44
N LYS A 223 11.86 -9.18 19.20
CA LYS A 223 11.67 -10.59 19.57
C LYS A 223 12.28 -11.51 18.53
N LEU A 224 13.30 -12.26 18.92
CA LEU A 224 14.06 -13.15 18.04
C LEU A 224 13.59 -14.59 18.19
N PHE A 225 13.09 -15.16 17.08
CA PHE A 225 12.88 -16.59 16.93
C PHE A 225 13.93 -17.18 15.99
N LYS A 226 14.09 -18.50 16.01
CA LYS A 226 14.78 -19.21 14.94
C LYS A 226 13.87 -20.25 14.32
N ILE A 227 13.95 -20.42 13.00
CA ILE A 227 13.30 -21.51 12.27
C ILE A 227 14.42 -22.44 11.81
N ARG A 228 14.38 -23.70 12.24
CA ARG A 228 15.28 -24.73 11.71
C ARG A 228 14.65 -25.32 10.47
N VAL A 229 15.38 -25.26 9.36
CA VAL A 229 14.96 -25.84 8.07
C VAL A 229 15.91 -26.97 7.65
N LYS A 230 15.38 -27.94 6.90
CA LYS A 230 16.19 -29.02 6.32
C LYS A 230 17.00 -28.50 5.15
N GLU A 231 18.29 -28.83 5.10
CA GLU A 231 19.21 -28.40 4.05
C GLU A 231 20.14 -29.54 3.65
N THR A 232 20.05 -29.96 2.38
CA THR A 232 20.82 -31.09 1.85
C THR A 232 22.31 -30.81 1.68
N ARG A 233 22.72 -29.53 1.71
CA ARG A 233 24.10 -29.10 1.45
C ARG A 233 24.96 -28.93 2.71
N THR A 234 24.39 -29.01 3.91
CA THR A 234 25.14 -28.83 5.17
C THR A 234 25.50 -30.18 5.80
N LYS A 235 26.67 -30.28 6.44
CA LYS A 235 27.10 -31.49 7.16
C LYS A 235 26.13 -31.92 8.27
N SER A 236 25.43 -30.96 8.87
CA SER A 236 24.40 -31.18 9.89
C SER A 236 23.05 -31.62 9.29
N GLY A 237 22.82 -31.43 7.99
CA GLY A 237 21.54 -31.67 7.32
C GLY A 237 20.46 -30.60 7.57
N TYR A 238 20.78 -29.56 8.34
CA TYR A 238 19.85 -28.50 8.76
C TYR A 238 20.56 -27.16 8.98
N ARG A 239 19.83 -26.05 8.86
CA ARG A 239 20.27 -24.69 9.25
C ARG A 239 19.23 -23.96 10.09
N ASP A 240 19.69 -23.08 10.97
CA ASP A 240 18.84 -22.23 11.82
C ASP A 240 18.78 -20.81 11.24
N ILE A 241 17.58 -20.31 10.96
CA ILE A 241 17.34 -18.99 10.39
C ILE A 241 16.76 -18.08 11.46
N SER A 242 17.46 -16.99 11.77
CA SER A 242 17.05 -15.98 12.73
C SER A 242 15.99 -15.05 12.14
N ILE A 243 14.80 -15.01 12.76
CA ILE A 243 13.69 -14.14 12.37
C ILE A 243 13.36 -13.21 13.54
N ARG A 244 13.40 -11.90 13.30
CA ARG A 244 12.92 -10.90 14.28
C ARG A 244 11.50 -10.48 13.94
N VAL A 245 10.64 -10.46 14.95
CA VAL A 245 9.21 -10.07 14.87
C VAL A 245 8.85 -9.11 16.01
N PRO A 246 7.71 -8.41 15.94
CA PRO A 246 7.23 -7.57 17.03
C PRO A 246 7.11 -8.35 18.35
N SER A 247 7.31 -7.67 19.48
CA SER A 247 7.24 -8.30 20.81
C SER A 247 5.87 -8.89 21.15
N SER A 248 4.82 -8.37 20.50
CA SER A 248 3.43 -8.82 20.61
C SER A 248 3.17 -10.23 20.07
N ILE A 249 4.03 -10.76 19.19
CA ILE A 249 3.84 -12.10 18.64
C ILE A 249 4.04 -13.17 19.72
N GLY A 250 3.01 -13.97 20.00
CA GLY A 250 3.07 -15.10 20.92
C GLY A 250 3.99 -16.20 20.41
N VAL A 251 4.54 -17.00 21.35
CA VAL A 251 5.38 -18.16 21.00
C VAL A 251 4.57 -19.17 20.19
N TRP A 252 3.35 -19.46 20.63
CA TRP A 252 2.48 -20.42 19.97
C TRP A 252 1.95 -19.92 18.63
N ASP A 253 1.61 -18.62 18.53
CA ASP A 253 1.24 -18.00 17.27
C ASP A 253 2.34 -18.19 16.22
N PHE A 254 3.59 -17.87 16.57
CA PHE A 254 4.73 -18.06 15.68
C PHE A 254 4.94 -19.53 15.33
N HIS A 255 4.96 -20.42 16.33
CA HIS A 255 5.20 -21.85 16.12
C HIS A 255 4.20 -22.47 15.15
N TRP A 256 2.92 -22.25 15.41
CA TRP A 256 1.86 -22.83 14.62
C TRP A 256 1.73 -22.21 13.24
N TRP A 257 1.92 -20.90 13.13
CA TRP A 257 1.93 -20.24 11.84
C TRP A 257 3.06 -20.76 10.95
N VAL A 258 4.27 -20.94 11.51
CA VAL A 258 5.41 -21.54 10.79
C VAL A 258 5.09 -22.97 10.36
N LYS A 259 4.44 -23.77 11.23
CA LYS A 259 3.99 -25.12 10.90
C LYS A 259 3.09 -25.15 9.66
N ALA A 260 2.20 -24.17 9.53
CA ALA A 260 1.23 -24.10 8.44
C ALA A 260 1.84 -23.57 7.12
N HIS A 261 2.77 -22.60 7.20
CA HIS A 261 3.18 -21.81 6.05
C HIS A 261 4.62 -22.04 5.57
N VAL A 262 5.46 -22.70 6.37
CA VAL A 262 6.88 -22.91 6.03
C VAL A 262 7.13 -24.42 5.92
N PRO A 263 6.88 -25.03 4.74
CA PRO A 263 6.97 -26.48 4.56
C PRO A 263 8.38 -27.04 4.76
N THR A 264 9.41 -26.20 4.64
CA THR A 264 10.81 -26.58 4.87
C THR A 264 11.21 -26.62 6.35
N ALA A 265 10.36 -26.10 7.24
CA ALA A 265 10.65 -26.00 8.67
C ALA A 265 10.42 -27.32 9.41
N ILE A 266 11.36 -27.68 10.27
CA ILE A 266 11.27 -28.89 11.12
C ILE A 266 11.16 -28.56 12.61
N GLU A 267 11.59 -27.38 13.03
CA GLU A 267 11.57 -26.94 14.43
C GLU A 267 11.53 -25.40 14.49
N THR A 268 10.86 -24.87 15.50
CA THR A 268 10.97 -23.46 15.89
C THR A 268 11.66 -23.33 17.23
N ILE A 269 12.55 -22.34 17.37
CA ILE A 269 13.26 -22.03 18.60
C ILE A 269 12.78 -20.67 19.12
N THR A 270 12.33 -20.64 20.37
CA THR A 270 11.79 -19.44 21.02
C THR A 270 12.90 -18.46 21.42
N PRO A 271 12.56 -17.21 21.80
CA PRO A 271 13.53 -16.25 22.33
C PRO A 271 14.24 -16.74 23.59
N SER A 272 13.62 -17.64 24.38
CA SER A 272 14.23 -18.25 25.56
C SER A 272 15.06 -19.51 25.24
N GLY A 273 15.24 -19.84 23.96
CA GLY A 273 16.01 -21.01 23.52
C GLY A 273 15.24 -22.33 23.58
N ARG A 274 13.95 -22.32 23.96
CA ARG A 274 13.11 -23.53 23.95
C ARG A 274 12.84 -23.98 22.51
N ARG A 275 12.82 -25.28 22.31
CA ARG A 275 12.65 -25.90 20.99
C ARG A 275 11.29 -26.56 20.88
N HIS A 276 10.62 -26.36 19.74
CA HIS A 276 9.30 -26.94 19.45
C HIS A 276 9.34 -27.63 18.10
N SER A 277 9.16 -28.95 18.10
CA SER A 277 9.16 -29.78 16.90
C SER A 277 7.91 -29.54 16.05
N LEU A 278 8.08 -29.52 14.72
CA LEU A 278 7.00 -29.32 13.75
C LEU A 278 6.50 -30.62 13.09
N TYR A 279 7.11 -31.77 13.42
CA TYR A 279 6.72 -33.06 12.84
C TYR A 279 5.26 -33.40 13.15
N ARG A 280 4.54 -33.90 12.13
CA ARG A 280 3.32 -34.70 12.35
C ARG A 280 3.77 -36.01 13.00
N TYR A 281 3.21 -36.36 14.16
CA TYR A 281 3.13 -37.78 14.52
C TYR A 281 2.25 -38.45 13.47
N SER A 282 2.85 -38.99 12.41
CA SER A 282 2.25 -40.10 11.69
C SER A 282 2.32 -41.29 12.63
N ARG A 283 1.30 -41.46 13.47
CA ARG A 283 1.00 -42.79 14.00
C ARG A 283 0.60 -43.64 12.79
N GLY A 284 1.33 -44.74 12.62
CA GLY A 284 0.95 -45.81 11.70
C GLY A 284 -0.31 -46.53 12.15
#